data_AF-A0A948D813-F1
#
_entry.id   AF-A0A948D813-F1
#
_cell.length_a   1.000
_cell.length_b   1.000
_cell.length_c   1.000
_cell.angle_alpha   90.00
_cell.angle_beta   90.00
_cell.angle_gamma   90.00
#
_symmetry.space_group_name_H-M   'P 1'
#
loop_
_entity.id
_entity.type
_entity.pdbx_description
1 polymer ?
#
loop_
_entity_poly.entity_id
_entity_poly.type
_entity_poly.pdbx_seq_one_letter_code
_entity_poly.pdbx_strand_id
1 'polypeptide(L)'
;MAGKLILIAVLAFLVSTSWILPLLPQMRSGVESLAISNVVDFDSWIRSTSSPLAYTFSLRHFSDMHFPQNFYYKDWTFLQNFFIALAFLPILIITWSLTKINKLEKNKKIIFFSLLALLLLFVMLVARVRPPFEISNYYIYHLWGFNTLRGYDKTAIYIPFVISCLLLITLIGIKNKKWFYGLIILALLAPLPFYVGKLQQTAGYRVNSQKDYKEAKMSFLVKIPKEYYAIQDILNSEQSKSKIATLPATYSDGSGISYFPKWEFYGADITQHLYKKKLIEANSFSFPNWNYADDFSESNLKDNDWIIGLLGMMNAKYIIYHKDAPDDAVIKTLSKMKDLESRGLIKNLEENDYFILYKISPDYFMPYISWQKENVEIQGSITSVERNSQKIIEASIEASMQEINPKKFEIDFESSDFSKNIILAEKYDSLWKAYAIDKNGKEREIQNHFVARGYANGWEICGVESEKLSSYKVGDGKLSNCDDISKIIIEYYPIRLMWRGMWISGITVFLLLVYLIFSVWRLFKKRKMYKAGEL
;
A
#
# COMPACT_ATOMS: atom_id res chain seq x y z
N MET A 1 -8.74 14.81 38.44
CA MET A 1 -7.80 14.87 37.29
C MET A 1 -7.52 13.48 36.73
N ALA A 2 -7.18 12.49 37.59
CA ALA A 2 -6.95 11.09 37.19
C ALA A 2 -8.06 10.47 36.32
N GLY A 3 -9.33 10.60 36.70
CA GLY A 3 -10.44 10.05 35.88
C GLY A 3 -10.52 10.63 34.46
N LYS A 4 -10.12 11.90 34.25
CA LYS A 4 -10.05 12.51 32.91
C LYS A 4 -8.87 11.97 32.09
N LEU A 5 -7.73 11.73 32.74
CA LEU A 5 -6.55 11.15 32.10
C LEU A 5 -6.79 9.69 31.71
N ILE A 6 -7.43 8.90 32.59
CA ILE A 6 -7.83 7.51 32.30
C ILE A 6 -8.81 7.49 31.13
N LEU A 7 -9.82 8.37 31.14
CA LEU A 7 -10.76 8.48 30.03
C LEU A 7 -10.04 8.81 28.72
N ILE A 8 -9.16 9.82 28.70
CA ILE A 8 -8.36 10.16 27.51
C ILE A 8 -7.50 8.98 27.06
N ALA A 9 -6.87 8.26 27.98
CA ALA A 9 -6.03 7.10 27.65
C ALA A 9 -6.84 5.94 27.06
N VAL A 10 -7.98 5.60 27.67
CA VAL A 10 -8.89 4.54 27.17
C VAL A 10 -9.42 4.91 25.79
N LEU A 11 -9.79 6.17 25.57
CA LEU A 11 -10.30 6.62 24.30
C LEU A 11 -9.23 6.69 23.22
N ALA A 12 -8.04 7.19 23.54
CA ALA A 12 -6.90 7.17 22.64
C ALA A 12 -6.54 5.73 22.26
N PHE A 13 -6.60 4.80 23.22
CA PHE A 13 -6.43 3.37 22.97
C PHE A 13 -7.51 2.85 22.03
N LEU A 14 -8.81 3.01 22.33
CA LEU A 14 -9.91 2.50 21.49
C LEU A 14 -9.86 3.04 20.05
N VAL A 15 -9.60 4.34 19.90
CA VAL A 15 -9.41 4.96 18.57
C VAL A 15 -8.21 4.32 17.87
N SER A 16 -7.05 4.21 18.53
CA SER A 16 -5.86 3.60 17.92
C SER A 16 -6.08 2.12 17.56
N THR A 17 -6.71 1.35 18.44
CA THR A 17 -7.02 -0.06 18.23
C THR A 17 -7.94 -0.24 17.03
N SER A 18 -8.85 0.70 16.77
CA SER A 18 -9.70 0.61 15.58
C SER A 18 -8.98 0.81 14.25
N TRP A 19 -7.90 1.60 14.23
CA TRP A 19 -7.04 1.74 13.07
C TRP A 19 -6.09 0.54 12.92
N ILE A 20 -5.70 -0.09 14.04
CA ILE A 20 -4.73 -1.19 14.06
C ILE A 20 -5.40 -2.54 13.77
N LEU A 21 -6.61 -2.79 14.28
CA LEU A 21 -7.31 -4.09 14.14
C LEU A 21 -7.41 -4.61 12.70
N PRO A 22 -7.75 -3.78 11.68
CA PRO A 22 -7.84 -4.24 10.30
C PRO A 22 -6.45 -4.52 9.69
N LEU A 23 -5.41 -3.91 10.25
CA LEU A 23 -4.03 -4.10 9.85
C LEU A 23 -3.40 -5.31 10.55
N LEU A 24 -3.92 -5.79 11.68
CA LEU A 24 -3.33 -6.94 12.40
C LEU A 24 -3.14 -8.19 11.52
N PRO A 25 -4.11 -8.62 10.67
CA PRO A 25 -3.88 -9.75 9.77
C PRO A 25 -2.80 -9.46 8.73
N GLN A 26 -2.74 -8.23 8.20
CA GLN A 26 -1.70 -7.81 7.25
C GLN A 26 -0.33 -7.71 7.92
N MET A 27 -0.26 -7.24 9.17
CA MET A 27 0.96 -7.21 9.97
C MET A 27 1.43 -8.62 10.28
N ARG A 28 0.52 -9.53 10.63
CA ARG A 28 0.83 -10.95 10.84
C ARG A 28 1.32 -11.60 9.54
N SER A 29 0.62 -11.39 8.43
CA SER A 29 1.04 -11.86 7.11
C SER A 29 2.39 -11.27 6.69
N GLY A 30 2.63 -9.99 6.96
CA GLY A 30 3.92 -9.34 6.74
C GLY A 30 5.03 -9.97 7.58
N VAL A 31 4.76 -10.29 8.86
CA VAL A 31 5.71 -11.01 9.74
C VAL A 31 5.95 -12.44 9.25
N GLU A 32 4.91 -13.16 8.85
CA GLU A 32 5.02 -14.50 8.27
C GLU A 32 5.80 -14.45 6.94
N SER A 33 5.60 -13.43 6.10
CA SER A 33 6.36 -13.22 4.87
C SER A 33 7.82 -12.86 5.14
N LEU A 34 8.12 -12.13 6.22
CA LEU A 34 9.49 -11.82 6.63
C LEU A 34 10.21 -13.07 7.15
N ALA A 35 9.49 -14.02 7.74
CA ALA A 35 10.02 -15.32 8.16
C ALA A 35 10.33 -16.24 6.95
N ILE A 36 9.68 -16.00 5.80
CA ILE A 36 9.82 -16.80 4.58
C ILE A 36 10.73 -16.10 3.55
N SER A 37 10.86 -14.77 3.59
CA SER A 37 11.68 -14.02 2.64
C SER A 37 13.17 -14.27 2.89
N ASN A 38 13.91 -14.52 1.82
CA ASN A 38 15.36 -14.65 1.83
C ASN A 38 16.03 -13.50 2.60
N VAL A 39 17.16 -13.84 3.23
CA VAL A 39 18.04 -13.01 4.07
C VAL A 39 18.14 -11.57 3.55
N VAL A 40 17.22 -10.70 4.00
CA VAL A 40 17.46 -9.28 3.95
C VAL A 40 18.62 -9.06 4.91
N ASP A 41 19.76 -8.63 4.39
CA ASP A 41 20.88 -8.20 5.22
C ASP A 41 20.40 -7.06 6.10
N PHE A 42 20.00 -7.41 7.33
CA PHE A 42 19.37 -6.53 8.28
C PHE A 42 20.29 -5.37 8.63
N ASP A 43 21.61 -5.59 8.65
CA ASP A 43 22.60 -4.56 8.90
C ASP A 43 22.65 -3.57 7.75
N SER A 44 22.69 -4.04 6.50
CA SER A 44 22.61 -3.17 5.32
C SER A 44 21.31 -2.36 5.29
N TRP A 45 20.17 -2.99 5.60
CA TRP A 45 18.87 -2.33 5.65
C TRP A 45 18.77 -1.30 6.79
N ILE A 46 19.27 -1.61 7.99
CA ILE A 46 19.32 -0.67 9.11
C ILE A 46 20.23 0.51 8.77
N ARG A 47 21.42 0.25 8.20
CA ARG A 47 22.38 1.30 7.85
C ARG A 47 21.83 2.23 6.78
N SER A 48 21.19 1.69 5.73
CA SER A 48 20.59 2.48 4.65
C SER A 48 19.41 3.35 5.11
N THR A 49 18.72 2.95 6.18
CA THR A 49 17.58 3.71 6.74
C THR A 49 17.93 4.53 7.99
N SER A 50 19.21 4.57 8.38
CA SER A 50 19.70 5.37 9.51
C SER A 50 20.23 6.73 9.06
N SER A 51 19.93 7.79 9.83
CA SER A 51 20.39 9.15 9.50
C SER A 51 21.47 9.63 10.47
N PRO A 52 22.62 10.12 9.99
CA PRO A 52 23.60 10.82 10.82
C PRO A 52 22.97 11.89 11.71
N LEU A 53 23.42 12.00 12.96
CA LEU A 53 22.90 12.96 13.95
C LEU A 53 22.88 14.41 13.42
N ALA A 54 23.93 14.80 12.69
CA ALA A 54 24.05 16.11 12.09
C ALA A 54 22.89 16.42 11.12
N TYR A 55 22.46 15.44 10.33
CA TYR A 55 21.33 15.59 9.41
C TYR A 55 20.01 15.66 10.16
N THR A 56 19.79 14.81 11.17
CA THR A 56 18.58 14.84 11.99
C THR A 56 18.43 16.17 12.73
N PHE A 57 19.51 16.69 13.34
CA PHE A 57 19.48 17.99 14.03
C PHE A 57 19.26 19.17 13.08
N SER A 58 19.78 19.10 11.87
CA SER A 58 19.55 20.12 10.84
C SER A 58 18.25 19.92 10.05
N LEU A 59 17.42 18.93 10.42
CA LEU A 59 16.20 18.55 9.69
C LEU A 59 16.45 18.26 8.20
N ARG A 60 17.66 17.82 7.85
CA ARG A 60 18.04 17.49 6.49
C ARG A 60 17.83 16.01 6.21
N HIS A 61 17.52 15.71 4.95
CA HIS A 61 17.56 14.34 4.46
C HIS A 61 19.03 13.87 4.38
N PHE A 62 19.27 12.57 4.62
CA PHE A 62 20.63 12.02 4.62
C PHE A 62 21.23 11.87 3.21
N SER A 63 20.38 11.90 2.17
CA SER A 63 20.81 11.84 0.77
C SER A 63 21.21 13.22 0.27
N ASP A 64 22.37 13.28 -0.37
CA ASP A 64 22.91 14.50 -0.99
C ASP A 64 22.11 14.98 -2.20
N MET A 65 21.09 14.22 -2.62
CA MET A 65 20.16 14.61 -3.69
C MET A 65 19.17 15.70 -3.28
N HIS A 66 19.07 16.04 -1.99
CA HIS A 66 18.12 17.03 -1.49
C HIS A 66 18.80 18.35 -1.10
N PHE A 67 18.03 19.42 -1.18
CA PHE A 67 18.43 20.73 -0.66
C PHE A 67 18.67 20.65 0.86
N PRO A 68 19.66 21.38 1.42
CA PRO A 68 20.59 22.29 0.75
C PRO A 68 21.83 21.65 0.11
N GLN A 69 22.05 20.33 0.27
CA GLN A 69 23.22 19.64 -0.33
C GLN A 69 23.15 19.68 -1.86
N ASN A 70 21.99 19.42 -2.44
CA ASN A 70 21.74 19.66 -3.85
C ASN A 70 21.20 21.08 -4.05
N PHE A 71 22.09 22.02 -4.35
CA PHE A 71 21.76 23.44 -4.44
C PHE A 71 21.44 23.83 -5.89
N TYR A 72 20.14 23.93 -6.20
CA TYR A 72 19.64 24.10 -7.57
C TYR A 72 19.78 25.52 -8.16
N TYR A 73 20.12 26.51 -7.35
CA TYR A 73 20.23 27.90 -7.77
C TYR A 73 21.65 28.18 -8.27
N LYS A 74 21.90 27.94 -9.56
CA LYS A 74 23.23 28.01 -10.19
C LYS A 74 23.94 29.34 -9.93
N ASP A 75 23.22 30.45 -10.00
CA ASP A 75 23.79 31.79 -9.80
C ASP A 75 24.13 32.06 -8.32
N TRP A 76 23.60 31.27 -7.40
CA TRP A 76 23.74 31.46 -5.94
C TRP A 76 24.44 30.29 -5.25
N THR A 77 25.22 29.49 -5.98
CA THR A 77 25.92 28.31 -5.42
C THR A 77 26.78 28.65 -4.20
N PHE A 78 27.33 29.86 -4.13
CA PHE A 78 28.06 30.36 -2.95
C PHE A 78 27.22 30.39 -1.66
N LEU A 79 25.89 30.43 -1.75
CA LEU A 79 24.98 30.39 -0.60
C LEU A 79 24.72 28.97 -0.08
N GLN A 80 25.18 27.92 -0.76
CA GLN A 80 24.94 26.54 -0.34
C GLN A 80 25.38 26.29 1.12
N ASN A 81 26.61 26.67 1.45
CA ASN A 81 27.15 26.53 2.81
C ASN A 81 26.39 27.39 3.81
N PHE A 82 25.90 28.55 3.38
CA PHE A 82 25.04 29.40 4.21
C PHE A 82 23.73 28.69 4.56
N PHE A 83 23.05 28.06 3.60
CA PHE A 83 21.82 27.30 3.87
C PHE A 83 22.06 26.03 4.70
N ILE A 84 23.21 25.36 4.52
CA ILE A 84 23.62 24.26 5.39
C ILE A 84 23.78 24.73 6.84
N ALA A 85 24.48 25.85 7.05
CA ALA A 85 24.67 26.42 8.39
C ALA A 85 23.33 26.89 8.99
N LEU A 86 22.48 27.49 8.15
CA LEU A 86 21.17 27.98 8.55
C LEU A 86 20.25 26.87 9.07
N ALA A 87 20.34 25.66 8.51
CA ALA A 87 19.58 24.51 8.94
C ALA A 87 19.89 24.08 10.40
N PHE A 88 21.08 24.40 10.92
CA PHE A 88 21.44 24.15 12.32
C PHE A 88 20.93 25.22 13.29
N LEU A 89 20.48 26.37 12.80
CA LEU A 89 20.12 27.52 13.62
C LEU A 89 19.07 27.21 14.70
N PRO A 90 18.00 26.43 14.44
CA PRO A 90 17.05 26.03 15.48
C PRO A 90 17.71 25.31 16.66
N ILE A 91 18.58 24.34 16.39
CA ILE A 91 19.26 23.57 17.45
C ILE A 91 20.30 24.43 18.17
N LEU A 92 21.01 25.32 17.47
CA LEU A 92 21.95 26.26 18.09
C LEU A 92 21.24 27.24 19.04
N ILE A 93 20.03 27.69 18.71
CA ILE A 93 19.20 28.52 19.60
C ILE A 93 18.79 27.72 20.85
N ILE A 94 18.33 26.47 20.66
CA ILE A 94 17.91 25.60 21.76
C ILE A 94 19.10 25.30 22.69
N THR A 95 20.27 24.97 22.15
CA THR A 95 21.47 24.68 22.95
C THR A 95 21.97 25.93 23.68
N TRP A 96 21.99 27.09 23.02
CA TRP A 96 22.30 28.36 23.67
C TRP A 96 21.34 28.67 24.84
N SER A 97 20.06 28.33 24.69
CA SER A 97 19.06 28.56 25.73
C SER A 97 19.30 27.77 27.02
N LEU A 98 20.04 26.65 26.96
CA LEU A 98 20.48 25.92 28.15
C LEU A 98 21.28 26.81 29.09
N THR A 99 22.08 27.74 28.57
CA THR A 99 22.85 28.70 29.38
C THR A 99 21.98 29.72 30.12
N LYS A 100 20.71 29.87 29.70
CA LYS A 100 19.74 30.81 30.29
C LYS A 100 18.58 30.11 30.99
N ILE A 101 18.58 28.77 31.05
CA ILE A 101 17.45 27.97 31.54
C ILE A 101 17.06 28.29 32.99
N ASN A 102 18.02 28.72 33.82
CA ASN A 102 17.77 29.07 35.22
C ASN A 102 16.89 30.33 35.39
N LYS A 103 16.66 31.09 34.31
CA LYS A 103 15.74 32.23 34.30
C LYS A 103 14.28 31.84 34.00
N LEU A 104 14.02 30.60 33.61
CA LEU A 104 12.67 30.10 33.37
C LEU A 104 11.99 29.71 34.67
N GLU A 105 10.67 29.92 34.74
CA GLU A 105 9.83 29.37 35.80
C GLU A 105 9.95 27.84 35.86
N LYS A 106 9.83 27.28 37.08
CA LYS A 106 9.98 25.84 37.35
C LYS A 106 9.16 24.97 36.39
N ASN A 107 7.90 25.31 36.13
CA ASN A 107 7.02 24.53 35.24
C ASN A 107 7.52 24.54 33.80
N LYS A 108 7.95 25.70 33.29
CA LYS A 108 8.51 25.84 31.93
C LYS A 108 9.82 25.08 31.80
N LYS A 109 10.65 25.09 32.84
CA LYS A 109 11.90 24.31 32.90
C LYS A 109 11.64 22.81 32.80
N ILE A 110 10.66 22.28 33.53
CA ILE A 110 10.27 20.87 33.46
C ILE A 110 9.82 20.51 32.04
N ILE A 111 8.89 21.28 31.46
CA ILE A 111 8.39 21.05 30.11
C ILE A 111 9.54 21.09 29.08
N PHE A 112 10.44 22.06 29.20
CA PHE A 112 11.61 22.18 28.33
C PHE A 112 12.48 20.92 28.37
N PHE A 113 12.85 20.44 29.57
CA PHE A 113 13.67 19.24 29.68
C PHE A 113 12.95 17.97 29.23
N SER A 114 11.63 17.86 29.44
CA SER A 114 10.84 16.76 28.91
C SER A 114 10.83 16.74 27.37
N LEU A 115 10.64 17.90 26.74
CA LEU A 115 10.69 18.03 25.29
C LEU A 115 12.09 17.80 24.73
N LEU A 116 13.13 18.26 25.42
CA LEU A 116 14.52 18.01 25.03
C LEU A 116 14.87 16.52 25.12
N ALA A 117 14.44 15.84 26.19
CA ALA A 117 14.62 14.40 26.32
C ALA A 117 13.89 13.64 25.21
N LEU A 118 12.67 14.06 24.87
CA LEU A 118 11.90 13.49 23.76
C LEU A 118 12.60 13.74 22.41
N LEU A 119 13.15 14.93 22.18
CA LEU A 119 13.92 15.24 20.98
C LEU A 119 15.15 14.33 20.86
N LEU A 120 15.93 14.20 21.93
CA LEU A 120 17.11 13.33 21.96
C LEU A 120 16.72 11.88 21.69
N LEU A 121 15.63 11.41 22.29
CA LEU A 121 15.10 10.07 22.04
C LEU A 121 14.78 9.84 20.57
N PHE A 122 14.07 10.77 19.91
CA PHE A 122 13.79 10.67 18.47
C PHE A 122 15.07 10.69 17.63
N VAL A 123 16.02 11.56 17.98
CA VAL A 123 17.31 11.63 17.29
C VAL A 123 18.08 10.31 17.41
N MET A 124 18.10 9.68 18.58
CA MET A 124 18.73 8.38 18.81
C MET A 124 18.04 7.26 18.00
N LEU A 125 16.70 7.26 17.94
CA LEU A 125 15.93 6.29 17.15
C LEU A 125 16.15 6.40 15.64
N VAL A 126 16.40 7.61 15.15
CA VAL A 126 16.70 7.86 13.74
C VAL A 126 18.16 7.53 13.42
N ALA A 127 19.09 7.83 14.34
CA ALA A 127 20.51 7.56 14.16
C ALA A 127 20.88 6.08 14.23
N ARG A 128 20.20 5.30 15.08
CA ARG A 128 20.36 3.84 15.20
C ARG A 128 21.82 3.39 15.29
N VAL A 129 22.42 2.94 14.19
CA VAL A 129 23.78 2.40 14.12
C VAL A 129 24.83 3.45 13.71
N ARG A 130 24.47 4.73 13.70
CA ARG A 130 25.38 5.82 13.32
C ARG A 130 26.16 6.34 14.54
N PRO A 131 27.46 6.68 14.37
CA PRO A 131 28.28 7.23 15.42
C PRO A 131 27.79 8.61 15.90
N PRO A 132 28.16 9.03 17.13
CA PRO A 132 29.09 8.39 18.07
C PRO A 132 28.40 7.53 19.16
N PHE A 133 27.09 7.30 19.06
CA PHE A 133 26.30 6.64 20.08
C PHE A 133 25.65 5.35 19.56
N GLU A 134 26.29 4.68 18.60
CA GLU A 134 25.72 3.52 17.90
C GLU A 134 25.26 2.43 18.85
N ILE A 135 26.02 2.16 19.92
CA ILE A 135 25.67 1.13 20.91
C ILE A 135 24.37 1.49 21.65
N SER A 136 24.28 2.68 22.24
CA SER A 136 23.10 3.08 23.02
C SER A 136 21.87 3.32 22.14
N ASN A 137 22.06 3.92 20.97
CA ASN A 137 21.02 4.09 19.97
C ASN A 137 20.45 2.73 19.51
N TYR A 138 21.32 1.73 19.26
CA TYR A 138 20.92 0.38 18.90
C TYR A 138 20.11 -0.29 20.01
N TYR A 139 20.50 -0.14 21.29
CA TYR A 139 19.72 -0.66 22.41
C TYR A 139 18.34 0.00 22.51
N ILE A 140 18.25 1.32 22.42
CA ILE A 140 16.97 2.05 22.46
C ILE A 140 16.08 1.65 21.30
N TYR A 141 16.65 1.48 20.11
CA TYR A 141 15.93 1.00 18.94
C TYR A 141 15.27 -0.37 19.20
N HIS A 142 15.96 -1.29 19.88
CA HIS A 142 15.43 -2.62 20.21
C HIS A 142 14.42 -2.64 21.36
N LEU A 143 14.18 -1.52 22.06
CA LEU A 143 13.13 -1.46 23.08
C LEU A 143 11.76 -1.71 22.44
N TRP A 144 10.94 -2.48 23.14
CA TRP A 144 9.61 -2.82 22.66
C TRP A 144 8.76 -1.57 22.42
N GLY A 145 8.08 -1.51 21.27
CA GLY A 145 7.30 -0.34 20.81
C GLY A 145 8.12 0.73 20.07
N PHE A 146 9.39 0.94 20.42
CA PHE A 146 10.24 1.99 19.84
C PHE A 146 10.62 1.68 18.37
N ASN A 147 10.74 0.40 18.04
CA ASN A 147 10.88 -0.08 16.67
C ASN A 147 9.79 0.45 15.71
N THR A 148 8.59 0.77 16.21
CA THR A 148 7.53 1.32 15.35
C THR A 148 7.80 2.75 14.91
N LEU A 149 8.57 3.52 15.69
CA LEU A 149 8.95 4.91 15.44
C LEU A 149 10.33 5.03 14.77
N ARG A 150 10.90 3.93 14.28
CA ARG A 150 12.29 3.91 13.78
C ARG A 150 12.53 4.76 12.52
N GLY A 151 11.52 4.93 11.69
CA GLY A 151 11.65 5.61 10.40
C GLY A 151 11.88 7.11 10.55
N TYR A 152 12.79 7.69 9.75
CA TYR A 152 12.93 9.14 9.68
C TYR A 152 11.61 9.79 9.26
N ASP A 153 10.91 9.21 8.29
CA ASP A 153 9.56 9.57 7.86
C ASP A 153 8.56 9.65 9.04
N LYS A 154 8.65 8.72 9.99
CA LYS A 154 7.74 8.65 11.15
C LYS A 154 8.06 9.71 12.21
N THR A 155 9.34 9.99 12.42
CA THR A 155 9.79 10.98 13.41
C THR A 155 9.85 12.40 12.84
N ALA A 156 9.96 12.56 11.52
CA ALA A 156 10.00 13.83 10.81
C ALA A 156 8.73 14.67 11.00
N ILE A 157 7.61 14.08 11.41
CA ILE A 157 6.40 14.82 11.79
C ILE A 157 6.54 15.39 13.21
N TYR A 158 7.15 14.64 14.13
CA TYR A 158 7.24 15.01 15.54
C TYR A 158 8.44 15.91 15.85
N ILE A 159 9.59 15.68 15.23
CA ILE A 159 10.83 16.42 15.51
C ILE A 159 10.64 17.94 15.27
N PRO A 160 10.10 18.41 14.12
CA PRO A 160 9.87 19.84 13.90
C PRO A 160 8.91 20.45 14.92
N PHE A 161 7.88 19.71 15.33
CA PHE A 161 6.95 20.14 16.37
C PHE A 161 7.66 20.31 17.72
N VAL A 162 8.43 19.32 18.15
CA VAL A 162 9.19 19.38 19.41
C VAL A 162 10.20 20.53 19.39
N ILE A 163 10.93 20.71 18.28
CA ILE A 163 11.85 21.84 18.09
C ILE A 163 11.09 23.18 18.17
N SER A 164 9.94 23.29 17.53
CA SER A 164 9.12 24.51 17.58
C SER A 164 8.66 24.86 18.99
N CYS A 165 8.22 23.85 19.77
CA CYS A 165 7.87 24.04 21.18
C CYS A 165 9.08 24.45 22.03
N LEU A 166 10.24 23.83 21.82
CA LEU A 166 11.49 24.20 22.50
C LEU A 166 11.88 25.64 22.19
N LEU A 167 11.85 26.05 20.91
CA LEU A 167 12.10 27.42 20.46
C LEU A 167 11.13 28.41 21.11
N LEU A 168 9.83 28.08 21.18
CA LEU A 168 8.83 28.94 21.82
C LEU A 168 9.14 29.15 23.31
N ILE A 169 9.48 28.09 24.04
CA ILE A 169 9.85 28.19 25.45
C ILE A 169 11.13 29.03 25.61
N THR A 170 12.12 28.83 24.73
CA THR A 170 13.35 29.63 24.69
C THR A 170 13.02 31.12 24.50
N LEU A 171 12.16 31.48 23.54
CA LEU A 171 11.76 32.87 23.28
C LEU A 171 11.08 33.55 24.47
N ILE A 172 10.27 32.82 25.22
CA ILE A 172 9.59 33.34 26.41
C ILE A 172 10.61 33.78 27.48
N GLY A 173 11.74 33.08 27.59
CA GLY A 173 12.78 33.34 28.58
C GLY A 173 13.76 34.48 28.24
N ILE A 174 13.72 35.03 27.03
CA ILE A 174 14.73 35.98 26.54
C ILE A 174 14.23 37.43 26.63
N LYS A 175 15.06 38.30 27.23
CA LYS A 175 14.75 39.74 27.35
C LYS A 175 14.77 40.47 26.00
N ASN A 176 15.79 40.23 25.17
CA ASN A 176 15.92 40.90 23.87
C ASN A 176 15.37 40.03 22.73
N LYS A 177 14.05 40.08 22.52
CA LYS A 177 13.37 39.24 21.53
C LYS A 177 13.68 39.62 20.08
N LYS A 178 14.09 40.86 19.80
CA LYS A 178 14.31 41.37 18.42
C LYS A 178 15.36 40.55 17.66
N TRP A 179 16.51 40.28 18.28
CA TRP A 179 17.57 39.45 17.68
C TRP A 179 17.09 38.03 17.40
N PHE A 180 16.33 37.44 18.32
CA PHE A 180 15.78 36.10 18.13
C PHE A 180 14.73 36.02 17.04
N TYR A 181 13.86 37.02 16.91
CA TYR A 181 12.96 37.11 15.77
C TYR A 181 13.75 37.19 14.45
N GLY A 182 14.84 37.96 14.40
CA GLY A 182 15.75 37.98 13.25
C GLY A 182 16.31 36.59 12.91
N LEU A 183 16.80 35.85 13.91
CA LEU A 183 17.31 34.49 13.72
C LEU A 183 16.22 33.51 13.27
N ILE A 184 15.00 33.62 13.80
CA ILE A 184 13.88 32.77 13.37
C ILE A 184 13.47 33.10 11.94
N ILE A 185 13.37 34.38 11.59
CA ILE A 185 13.11 34.82 10.21
C ILE A 185 14.19 34.27 9.28
N LEU A 186 15.46 34.29 9.71
CA LEU A 186 16.54 33.67 8.95
C LEU A 186 16.30 32.17 8.80
N ALA A 187 15.99 31.44 9.87
CA ALA A 187 15.71 30.00 9.83
C ALA A 187 14.54 29.66 8.90
N LEU A 188 13.55 30.55 8.78
CA LEU A 188 12.44 30.39 7.84
C LEU A 188 12.87 30.46 6.37
N LEU A 189 14.09 30.93 6.05
CA LEU A 189 14.65 30.84 4.70
C LEU A 189 15.16 29.42 4.38
N ALA A 190 15.40 28.57 5.39
CA ALA A 190 15.96 27.24 5.19
C ALA A 190 15.17 26.37 4.18
N PRO A 191 13.82 26.37 4.15
CA PRO A 191 13.07 25.72 3.08
C PRO A 191 12.94 26.60 1.81
N LEU A 192 14.03 27.21 1.33
CA LEU A 192 14.01 28.11 0.15
C LEU A 192 13.25 27.54 -1.07
N PRO A 193 13.41 26.24 -1.45
CA PRO A 193 12.68 25.65 -2.57
C PRO A 193 11.15 25.64 -2.43
N PHE A 194 10.63 25.84 -1.21
CA PHE A 194 9.20 25.99 -1.01
C PHE A 194 8.70 27.37 -1.46
N TYR A 195 9.49 28.43 -1.25
CA TYR A 195 9.07 29.80 -1.55
C TYR A 195 9.39 30.24 -2.98
N VAL A 196 10.56 29.81 -3.49
CA VAL A 196 11.07 30.26 -4.80
C VAL A 196 10.73 29.25 -5.91
N GLY A 197 10.10 28.13 -5.56
CA GLY A 197 9.88 27.00 -6.44
C GLY A 197 11.08 26.05 -6.45
N LYS A 198 11.04 25.04 -7.34
CA LYS A 198 12.01 23.92 -7.39
C LYS A 198 11.84 22.83 -6.31
N LEU A 199 10.70 22.83 -5.60
CA LEU A 199 10.37 21.77 -4.66
C LEU A 199 10.39 20.38 -5.31
N GLN A 200 9.89 20.24 -6.54
CA GLN A 200 9.85 18.94 -7.22
C GLN A 200 11.24 18.44 -7.63
N GLN A 201 12.13 19.33 -8.08
CA GLN A 201 13.55 18.99 -8.31
C GLN A 201 14.24 18.59 -7.00
N THR A 202 13.84 19.22 -5.89
CA THR A 202 14.42 19.01 -4.57
C THR A 202 13.94 17.74 -3.87
N ALA A 203 12.64 17.46 -3.94
CA ALA A 203 11.98 16.40 -3.18
C ALA A 203 11.58 15.20 -4.05
N GLY A 204 11.56 15.35 -5.37
CA GLY A 204 11.22 14.29 -6.29
C GLY A 204 12.37 13.29 -6.40
N TYR A 205 12.21 12.11 -5.81
CA TYR A 205 13.21 11.04 -5.82
C TYR A 205 13.64 10.58 -7.24
N ARG A 206 12.83 10.84 -8.28
CA ARG A 206 13.11 10.36 -9.65
C ARG A 206 12.97 11.40 -10.76
N VAL A 207 12.64 12.65 -10.42
CA VAL A 207 12.83 13.74 -11.38
C VAL A 207 14.32 14.02 -11.37
N ASN A 208 15.00 13.93 -12.52
CA ASN A 208 16.42 14.26 -12.58
C ASN A 208 16.61 15.61 -11.90
N SER A 209 17.45 15.65 -10.87
CA SER A 209 17.59 16.79 -9.97
C SER A 209 17.95 18.08 -10.72
N GLN A 210 18.50 17.97 -11.93
CA GLN A 210 18.87 19.11 -12.76
C GLN A 210 17.76 19.64 -13.68
N LYS A 211 16.64 18.93 -13.85
CA LYS A 211 15.60 19.27 -14.84
C LYS A 211 14.23 19.43 -14.20
N ASP A 212 13.42 20.31 -14.79
CA ASP A 212 11.99 20.39 -14.46
C ASP A 212 11.26 19.10 -14.86
N TYR A 213 10.16 18.75 -14.21
CA TYR A 213 9.36 17.57 -14.60
C TYR A 213 8.85 17.69 -16.04
N LYS A 214 8.73 18.93 -16.55
CA LYS A 214 8.38 19.23 -17.95
C LYS A 214 9.50 18.95 -18.96
N GLU A 215 10.74 18.84 -18.49
CA GLU A 215 11.94 18.63 -19.32
C GLU A 215 12.62 17.28 -19.03
N ALA A 216 12.12 16.57 -18.01
CA ALA A 216 12.64 15.29 -17.61
C ALA A 216 12.12 14.22 -18.58
N LYS A 217 13.02 13.38 -19.09
CA LYS A 217 12.66 12.23 -19.93
C LYS A 217 11.69 11.25 -19.23
N MET A 218 11.59 11.34 -17.90
CA MET A 218 10.76 10.53 -17.04
C MET A 218 10.15 11.41 -15.95
N SER A 219 8.84 11.35 -15.81
CA SER A 219 8.06 12.12 -14.85
C SER A 219 6.91 11.30 -14.27
N PHE A 220 6.62 11.51 -12.98
CA PHE A 220 5.39 11.04 -12.35
C PHE A 220 4.21 11.98 -12.61
N LEU A 221 4.50 13.22 -12.98
CA LEU A 221 3.51 14.26 -13.25
C LEU A 221 3.42 14.47 -14.75
N VAL A 222 2.54 13.72 -15.36
CA VAL A 222 2.27 13.76 -16.80
C VAL A 222 0.76 13.86 -17.01
N LYS A 223 0.37 14.29 -18.21
CA LYS A 223 -1.02 14.23 -18.63
C LYS A 223 -1.25 12.91 -19.37
N ILE A 224 -2.21 12.11 -18.92
CA ILE A 224 -2.59 10.88 -19.64
C ILE A 224 -3.12 11.26 -21.04
N PRO A 225 -2.67 10.59 -22.11
CA PRO A 225 -3.19 10.80 -23.47
C PRO A 225 -4.71 10.62 -23.52
N LYS A 226 -5.39 11.39 -24.38
CA LYS A 226 -6.86 11.41 -24.46
C LYS A 226 -7.43 10.07 -24.93
N GLU A 227 -6.64 9.32 -25.69
CA GLU A 227 -6.92 8.01 -26.24
C GLU A 227 -7.25 6.99 -25.14
N TYR A 228 -6.55 7.05 -23.99
CA TYR A 228 -6.87 6.20 -22.84
C TYR A 228 -8.22 6.53 -22.21
N TYR A 229 -8.67 7.79 -22.30
CA TYR A 229 -10.02 8.17 -21.87
C TYR A 229 -11.08 7.71 -22.87
N ALA A 230 -10.77 7.69 -24.18
CA ALA A 230 -11.72 7.33 -25.23
C ALA A 230 -12.22 5.87 -25.10
N ILE A 231 -11.36 4.95 -24.64
CA ILE A 231 -11.75 3.54 -24.44
C ILE A 231 -12.52 3.27 -23.14
N GLN A 232 -12.74 4.29 -22.29
CA GLN A 232 -13.49 4.11 -21.04
C GLN A 232 -14.90 3.57 -21.29
N ASP A 233 -15.59 4.03 -22.33
CA ASP A 233 -16.95 3.59 -22.62
C ASP A 233 -16.98 2.12 -23.07
N ILE A 234 -15.99 1.69 -23.86
CA ILE A 234 -15.85 0.28 -24.28
C ILE A 234 -15.61 -0.61 -23.06
N LEU A 235 -14.68 -0.21 -22.19
CA LEU A 235 -14.27 -1.01 -21.04
C LEU A 235 -15.30 -0.98 -19.90
N ASN A 236 -15.98 0.14 -19.67
CA ASN A 236 -16.88 0.33 -18.54
C ASN A 236 -18.35 0.00 -18.86
N SER A 237 -18.73 -0.14 -20.14
CA SER A 237 -20.09 -0.55 -20.53
C SER A 237 -20.39 -2.00 -20.15
N GLU A 238 -19.36 -2.84 -20.06
CA GLU A 238 -19.53 -4.25 -19.73
C GLU A 238 -19.70 -4.47 -18.21
N GLN A 239 -20.87 -4.99 -17.82
CA GLN A 239 -21.21 -5.29 -16.44
C GLN A 239 -20.50 -6.50 -15.85
N SER A 240 -20.02 -7.44 -16.68
CA SER A 240 -19.33 -8.63 -16.20
C SER A 240 -18.07 -8.25 -15.41
N LYS A 241 -17.82 -8.97 -14.31
CA LYS A 241 -16.58 -8.81 -13.55
C LYS A 241 -15.46 -9.46 -14.35
N SER A 242 -14.67 -8.63 -15.01
CA SER A 242 -13.52 -9.03 -15.81
C SER A 242 -12.36 -8.08 -15.56
N LYS A 243 -11.16 -8.52 -15.95
CA LYS A 243 -9.93 -7.74 -15.86
C LYS A 243 -9.44 -7.30 -17.24
N ILE A 244 -8.53 -6.35 -17.21
CA ILE A 244 -7.80 -5.86 -18.36
C ILE A 244 -6.33 -6.24 -18.15
N ALA A 245 -5.75 -7.00 -19.07
CA ALA A 245 -4.31 -7.25 -19.05
C ALA A 245 -3.58 -6.09 -19.74
N THR A 246 -2.38 -5.77 -19.30
CA THR A 246 -1.48 -4.87 -20.01
C THR A 246 -0.34 -5.69 -20.61
N LEU A 247 0.10 -5.37 -21.82
CA LEU A 247 1.29 -5.93 -22.47
C LEU A 247 1.95 -4.83 -23.34
N PRO A 248 3.22 -4.96 -23.75
CA PRO A 248 4.22 -5.87 -23.20
C PRO A 248 4.68 -5.41 -21.81
N ALA A 249 5.69 -6.10 -21.23
CA ALA A 249 6.42 -5.53 -20.11
C ALA A 249 7.10 -4.24 -20.55
N THR A 250 6.96 -3.19 -19.75
CA THR A 250 7.58 -1.88 -20.02
C THR A 250 8.82 -1.62 -19.19
N TYR A 251 8.98 -2.36 -18.09
CA TYR A 251 10.13 -2.26 -17.20
C TYR A 251 10.35 -3.59 -16.46
N SER A 252 11.48 -4.24 -16.73
CA SER A 252 11.79 -5.59 -16.24
C SER A 252 12.66 -5.54 -14.98
N ASP A 253 12.08 -5.09 -13.87
CA ASP A 253 12.66 -5.25 -12.53
C ASP A 253 11.69 -5.90 -11.53
N GLY A 254 10.48 -6.23 -12.00
CA GLY A 254 9.43 -6.84 -11.19
C GLY A 254 8.84 -5.95 -10.10
N SER A 255 9.15 -4.65 -10.11
CA SER A 255 8.67 -3.68 -9.12
C SER A 255 7.22 -3.25 -9.32
N GLY A 256 6.58 -3.63 -10.43
CA GLY A 256 5.28 -3.09 -10.87
C GLY A 256 5.36 -1.67 -11.43
N ILE A 257 6.55 -1.12 -11.65
CA ILE A 257 6.71 0.19 -12.30
C ILE A 257 6.45 0.05 -13.80
N SER A 258 5.61 0.93 -14.34
CA SER A 258 5.44 1.14 -15.76
C SER A 258 6.29 2.30 -16.27
N TYR A 259 6.75 2.19 -17.51
CA TYR A 259 7.55 3.20 -18.21
C TYR A 259 7.00 3.40 -19.63
N PHE A 260 6.44 4.57 -19.90
CA PHE A 260 5.87 4.89 -21.20
C PHE A 260 6.59 6.10 -21.83
N PRO A 261 7.71 5.89 -22.55
CA PRO A 261 8.53 6.96 -23.11
C PRO A 261 7.76 7.98 -23.97
N LYS A 262 6.73 7.55 -24.73
CA LYS A 262 6.02 8.42 -25.68
C LYS A 262 5.35 9.64 -25.04
N TRP A 263 5.05 9.56 -23.74
CA TRP A 263 4.48 10.66 -22.95
C TRP A 263 5.22 10.85 -21.62
N GLU A 264 6.50 10.44 -21.60
CA GLU A 264 7.47 10.67 -20.52
C GLU A 264 7.01 10.13 -19.15
N PHE A 265 6.14 9.12 -19.12
CA PHE A 265 5.62 8.58 -17.88
C PHE A 265 6.56 7.54 -17.26
N TYR A 266 6.77 7.64 -15.95
CA TYR A 266 7.47 6.63 -15.16
C TYR A 266 6.86 6.52 -13.76
N GLY A 267 6.33 5.34 -13.40
CA GLY A 267 5.68 5.12 -12.10
C GLY A 267 4.74 3.93 -12.08
N ALA A 268 3.98 3.74 -10.99
CA ALA A 268 2.90 2.75 -10.97
C ALA A 268 1.85 3.12 -12.01
N ASP A 269 1.36 2.15 -12.79
CA ASP A 269 0.49 2.42 -13.94
C ASP A 269 -0.74 3.26 -13.56
N ILE A 270 -0.76 4.53 -13.95
CA ILE A 270 -1.83 5.46 -13.59
C ILE A 270 -3.09 5.26 -14.44
N THR A 271 -3.02 4.50 -15.54
CA THR A 271 -4.19 4.20 -16.38
C THR A 271 -5.18 3.31 -15.65
N GLN A 272 -4.75 2.55 -14.64
CA GLN A 272 -5.61 1.71 -13.82
C GLN A 272 -6.76 2.48 -13.15
N HIS A 273 -6.59 3.78 -12.92
CA HIS A 273 -7.60 4.63 -12.31
C HIS A 273 -8.67 5.15 -13.30
N LEU A 274 -8.47 4.92 -14.60
CA LEU A 274 -9.42 5.33 -15.64
C LEU A 274 -10.56 4.33 -15.82
N TYR A 275 -10.37 3.08 -15.41
CA TYR A 275 -11.30 1.99 -15.69
C TYR A 275 -11.91 1.45 -14.41
N LYS A 276 -13.16 0.99 -14.48
CA LYS A 276 -13.84 0.32 -13.36
C LYS A 276 -13.35 -1.12 -13.17
N LYS A 277 -12.62 -1.67 -14.15
CA LYS A 277 -12.06 -3.02 -14.14
C LYS A 277 -10.63 -3.00 -13.60
N LYS A 278 -10.23 -4.07 -12.92
CA LYS A 278 -8.85 -4.22 -12.41
C LYS A 278 -7.89 -4.51 -13.55
N LEU A 279 -6.66 -4.03 -13.42
CA LEU A 279 -5.58 -4.36 -14.33
C LEU A 279 -4.80 -5.59 -13.83
N ILE A 280 -4.35 -6.39 -14.78
CA ILE A 280 -3.26 -7.35 -14.59
C ILE A 280 -2.03 -6.69 -15.22
N GLU A 281 -1.21 -6.08 -14.37
CA GLU A 281 -0.05 -5.31 -14.80
C GLU A 281 1.07 -6.23 -15.32
N ALA A 282 1.64 -5.88 -16.47
CA ALA A 282 2.71 -6.63 -17.14
C ALA A 282 3.97 -6.71 -16.28
N ASN A 283 4.29 -5.63 -15.57
CA ASN A 283 5.52 -5.50 -14.79
C ASN A 283 5.39 -6.08 -13.37
N SER A 284 4.27 -6.73 -13.06
CA SER A 284 3.97 -7.26 -11.72
C SER A 284 4.05 -8.79 -11.66
N PHE A 285 4.61 -9.31 -10.57
CA PHE A 285 4.58 -10.75 -10.30
C PHE A 285 3.17 -11.19 -9.86
N SER A 286 2.40 -11.68 -10.84
CA SER A 286 1.12 -12.34 -10.57
C SER A 286 1.33 -13.76 -10.03
N PHE A 287 2.38 -14.44 -10.48
CA PHE A 287 2.82 -15.74 -10.00
C PHE A 287 4.07 -15.59 -9.13
N PRO A 288 4.29 -16.45 -8.13
CA PRO A 288 5.53 -16.46 -7.36
C PRO A 288 6.74 -16.65 -8.29
N ASN A 289 7.64 -15.66 -8.31
CA ASN A 289 8.90 -15.68 -9.07
C ASN A 289 8.77 -15.83 -10.60
N TRP A 290 7.60 -15.57 -11.19
CA TRP A 290 7.42 -15.64 -12.64
C TRP A 290 6.81 -14.34 -13.20
N ASN A 291 7.57 -13.67 -14.08
CA ASN A 291 7.09 -12.54 -14.87
C ASN A 291 6.74 -13.02 -16.29
N TYR A 292 5.47 -13.35 -16.48
CA TYR A 292 4.99 -13.87 -17.77
C TYR A 292 5.11 -12.84 -18.91
N ALA A 293 5.11 -11.53 -18.62
CA ALA A 293 5.20 -10.52 -19.67
C ALA A 293 6.64 -10.37 -20.19
N ASP A 294 7.64 -10.56 -19.33
CA ASP A 294 9.05 -10.66 -19.73
C ASP A 294 9.28 -11.91 -20.59
N ASP A 295 8.76 -13.06 -20.14
CA ASP A 295 8.81 -14.31 -20.91
C ASP A 295 8.12 -14.18 -22.27
N PHE A 296 6.96 -13.50 -22.34
CA PHE A 296 6.30 -13.19 -23.61
C PHE A 296 7.15 -12.25 -24.48
N SER A 297 7.94 -11.36 -23.88
CA SER A 297 8.82 -10.45 -24.62
C SER A 297 10.05 -11.18 -25.18
N GLU A 298 10.66 -12.06 -24.39
CA GLU A 298 11.91 -12.76 -24.74
C GLU A 298 11.71 -14.10 -25.44
N SER A 299 10.51 -14.69 -25.42
CA SER A 299 10.27 -15.98 -26.09
C SER A 299 10.54 -15.91 -27.59
N ASN A 300 11.26 -16.89 -28.12
CA ASN A 300 11.40 -17.09 -29.57
C ASN A 300 10.44 -18.17 -30.09
N LEU A 301 9.39 -18.47 -29.32
CA LEU A 301 8.41 -19.49 -29.68
C LEU A 301 7.61 -19.02 -30.89
N LYS A 302 7.44 -19.93 -31.86
CA LYS A 302 6.60 -19.69 -33.03
C LYS A 302 5.13 -19.54 -32.64
N ASP A 303 4.70 -20.30 -31.65
CA ASP A 303 3.34 -20.24 -31.09
C ASP A 303 3.38 -19.52 -29.76
N ASN A 304 2.55 -18.48 -29.62
CA ASN A 304 2.43 -17.69 -28.39
C ASN A 304 1.01 -17.78 -27.79
N ASP A 305 0.20 -18.77 -28.17
CA ASP A 305 -1.18 -18.94 -27.69
C ASP A 305 -1.28 -19.08 -26.17
N TRP A 306 -0.21 -19.57 -25.55
CA TRP A 306 -0.10 -19.71 -24.10
C TRP A 306 -0.40 -18.41 -23.36
N ILE A 307 -0.05 -17.24 -23.92
CA ILE A 307 -0.33 -15.96 -23.26
C ILE A 307 -1.82 -15.67 -23.19
N ILE A 308 -2.57 -16.04 -24.23
CA ILE A 308 -4.02 -15.86 -24.27
C ILE A 308 -4.70 -16.83 -23.32
N GLY A 309 -4.25 -18.10 -23.31
CA GLY A 309 -4.70 -19.09 -22.32
C GLY A 309 -4.42 -18.63 -20.88
N LEU A 310 -3.24 -18.09 -20.60
CA LEU A 310 -2.88 -17.56 -19.29
C LEU A 310 -3.77 -16.39 -18.87
N LEU A 311 -3.86 -15.35 -19.71
CA LEU A 311 -4.63 -14.15 -19.42
C LEU A 311 -6.13 -14.47 -19.27
N GLY A 312 -6.65 -15.38 -20.10
CA GLY A 312 -7.98 -15.93 -19.98
C GLY A 312 -8.25 -16.61 -18.63
N MET A 313 -7.33 -17.48 -18.18
CA MET A 313 -7.37 -18.08 -16.83
C MET A 313 -7.28 -17.07 -15.69
N MET A 314 -6.68 -15.91 -15.97
CA MET A 314 -6.60 -14.77 -15.07
C MET A 314 -7.84 -13.88 -15.07
N ASN A 315 -8.91 -14.29 -15.78
CA ASN A 315 -10.15 -13.55 -15.99
C ASN A 315 -9.93 -12.22 -16.75
N ALA A 316 -8.86 -12.13 -17.54
CA ALA A 316 -8.68 -11.04 -18.48
C ALA A 316 -9.63 -11.23 -19.67
N LYS A 317 -10.40 -10.18 -19.97
CA LYS A 317 -11.25 -10.15 -21.18
C LYS A 317 -10.68 -9.23 -22.26
N TYR A 318 -9.93 -8.24 -21.83
CA TYR A 318 -9.32 -7.24 -22.68
C TYR A 318 -7.81 -7.22 -22.45
N ILE A 319 -7.07 -6.82 -23.49
CA ILE A 319 -5.64 -6.54 -23.42
C ILE A 319 -5.42 -5.12 -23.93
N ILE A 320 -4.82 -4.26 -23.11
CA ILE A 320 -4.23 -3.01 -23.58
C ILE A 320 -2.78 -3.32 -23.96
N TYR A 321 -2.51 -3.35 -25.26
CA TYR A 321 -1.17 -3.49 -25.79
C TYR A 321 -0.54 -2.11 -25.97
N HIS A 322 0.38 -1.74 -25.09
CA HIS A 322 1.10 -0.47 -25.04
C HIS A 322 2.12 -0.36 -26.17
N LYS A 323 1.81 0.47 -27.18
CA LYS A 323 2.77 0.90 -28.23
C LYS A 323 3.65 2.05 -27.75
N ASP A 324 3.31 2.65 -26.61
CA ASP A 324 4.08 3.67 -25.91
C ASP A 324 5.08 3.11 -24.90
N ALA A 325 5.21 1.78 -24.80
CA ALA A 325 6.30 1.08 -24.12
C ALA A 325 7.65 1.30 -24.84
N PRO A 326 8.80 0.91 -24.25
CA PRO A 326 10.09 0.96 -24.92
C PRO A 326 10.10 0.26 -26.29
N ASP A 327 10.74 0.89 -27.28
CA ASP A 327 10.71 0.44 -28.68
C ASP A 327 11.16 -1.01 -28.84
N ASP A 328 12.15 -1.46 -28.07
CA ASP A 328 12.65 -2.83 -28.10
C ASP A 328 11.60 -3.85 -27.66
N ALA A 329 10.85 -3.55 -26.59
CA ALA A 329 9.74 -4.37 -26.12
C ALA A 329 8.61 -4.44 -27.16
N VAL A 330 8.27 -3.29 -27.79
CA VAL A 330 7.24 -3.22 -28.83
C VAL A 330 7.66 -4.01 -30.07
N ILE A 331 8.89 -3.84 -30.55
CA ILE A 331 9.43 -4.54 -31.73
C ILE A 331 9.40 -6.07 -31.52
N LYS A 332 9.80 -6.55 -30.32
CA LYS A 332 9.81 -7.99 -30.01
C LYS A 332 8.41 -8.62 -29.95
N THR A 333 7.39 -7.85 -29.57
CA THR A 333 6.07 -8.42 -29.22
C THR A 333 4.94 -8.07 -30.19
N LEU A 334 5.03 -6.98 -30.96
CA LEU A 334 3.94 -6.53 -31.83
C LEU A 334 3.63 -7.56 -32.93
N SER A 335 4.66 -8.20 -33.49
CA SER A 335 4.48 -9.28 -34.47
C SER A 335 3.73 -10.47 -33.89
N LYS A 336 4.02 -10.83 -32.63
CA LYS A 336 3.32 -11.91 -31.90
C LYS A 336 1.85 -11.56 -31.69
N MET A 337 1.55 -10.31 -31.29
CA MET A 337 0.17 -9.85 -31.13
C MET A 337 -0.62 -9.89 -32.45
N LYS A 338 0.00 -9.45 -33.56
CA LYS A 338 -0.62 -9.52 -34.89
C LYS A 338 -0.85 -10.96 -35.36
N ASP A 339 0.05 -11.87 -35.03
CA ASP A 339 -0.13 -13.30 -35.31
C ASP A 339 -1.33 -13.87 -34.53
N LEU A 340 -1.41 -13.60 -33.22
CA LEU A 340 -2.56 -13.99 -32.37
C LEU A 340 -3.90 -13.43 -32.89
N GLU A 341 -3.89 -12.18 -33.36
CA GLU A 341 -5.04 -11.54 -34.00
C GLU A 341 -5.42 -12.23 -35.31
N SER A 342 -4.44 -12.53 -36.17
CA SER A 342 -4.68 -13.19 -37.46
C SER A 342 -5.26 -14.60 -37.33
N ARG A 343 -4.93 -15.29 -36.23
CA ARG A 343 -5.47 -16.61 -35.87
C ARG A 343 -6.81 -16.54 -35.12
N GLY A 344 -7.32 -15.34 -34.85
CA GLY A 344 -8.62 -15.15 -34.21
C GLY A 344 -8.66 -15.35 -32.69
N LEU A 345 -7.51 -15.52 -32.02
CA LEU A 345 -7.46 -15.66 -30.56
C LEU A 345 -7.79 -14.36 -29.84
N ILE A 346 -7.53 -13.23 -30.50
CA ILE A 346 -7.86 -11.88 -30.04
C ILE A 346 -8.46 -11.07 -31.20
N LYS A 347 -9.27 -10.07 -30.86
CA LYS A 347 -9.87 -9.14 -31.81
C LYS A 347 -9.48 -7.71 -31.46
N ASN A 348 -8.89 -6.99 -32.42
CA ASN A 348 -8.65 -5.56 -32.29
C ASN A 348 -9.99 -4.80 -32.23
N LEU A 349 -10.17 -3.98 -31.21
CA LEU A 349 -11.33 -3.11 -31.02
C LEU A 349 -11.00 -1.65 -31.34
N GLU A 350 -9.81 -1.20 -30.96
CA GLU A 350 -9.34 0.16 -31.19
C GLU A 350 -7.81 0.17 -31.30
N GLU A 351 -7.28 0.93 -32.25
CA GLU A 351 -5.85 1.14 -32.42
C GLU A 351 -5.58 2.63 -32.62
N ASN A 352 -4.64 3.16 -31.85
CA ASN A 352 -4.20 4.54 -31.95
C ASN A 352 -2.68 4.62 -31.76
N ASP A 353 -2.15 5.81 -31.59
CA ASP A 353 -0.72 6.05 -31.49
C ASP A 353 -0.05 5.49 -30.22
N TYR A 354 -0.81 5.27 -29.15
CA TYR A 354 -0.30 4.89 -27.83
C TYR A 354 -0.52 3.42 -27.52
N PHE A 355 -1.62 2.83 -27.96
CA PHE A 355 -1.94 1.44 -27.67
C PHE A 355 -2.82 0.78 -28.73
N ILE A 356 -2.99 -0.53 -28.59
CA ILE A 356 -4.02 -1.33 -29.26
C ILE A 356 -4.88 -1.99 -28.18
N LEU A 357 -6.20 -1.80 -28.24
CA LEU A 357 -7.15 -2.48 -27.37
C LEU A 357 -7.63 -3.76 -28.07
N TYR A 358 -7.27 -4.89 -27.48
CA TYR A 358 -7.73 -6.20 -27.93
C TYR A 358 -8.81 -6.76 -26.99
N LYS A 359 -9.71 -7.57 -27.55
CA LYS A 359 -10.63 -8.44 -26.82
C LYS A 359 -10.21 -9.90 -27.01
N ILE A 360 -10.08 -10.63 -25.91
CA ILE A 360 -9.77 -12.06 -25.94
C ILE A 360 -11.00 -12.83 -26.46
N SER A 361 -10.77 -13.84 -27.31
CA SER A 361 -11.83 -14.72 -27.80
C SER A 361 -12.57 -15.37 -26.63
N PRO A 362 -13.91 -15.48 -26.68
CA PRO A 362 -14.70 -16.13 -25.65
C PRO A 362 -14.23 -17.54 -25.28
N ASP A 363 -13.63 -18.26 -26.23
CA ASP A 363 -13.14 -19.64 -26.04
C ASP A 363 -11.98 -19.73 -25.03
N TYR A 364 -11.30 -18.63 -24.76
CA TYR A 364 -10.20 -18.56 -23.78
C TYR A 364 -10.59 -17.83 -22.50
N PHE A 365 -11.71 -17.11 -22.49
CA PHE A 365 -12.12 -16.30 -21.35
C PHE A 365 -12.70 -17.16 -20.23
N MET A 366 -12.18 -17.00 -19.01
CA MET A 366 -12.75 -17.64 -17.82
C MET A 366 -13.50 -16.63 -16.95
N PRO A 367 -14.62 -17.04 -16.33
CA PRO A 367 -15.38 -16.18 -15.41
C PRO A 367 -14.59 -15.89 -14.13
N TYR A 368 -14.98 -14.81 -13.44
CA TYR A 368 -14.27 -14.32 -12.25
C TYR A 368 -14.39 -15.26 -11.06
N ILE A 369 -15.55 -15.90 -10.92
CA ILE A 369 -15.76 -17.02 -10.01
C ILE A 369 -16.24 -18.21 -10.85
N SER A 370 -15.61 -19.37 -10.64
CA SER A 370 -15.92 -20.56 -11.41
C SER A 370 -15.87 -21.82 -10.57
N TRP A 371 -16.73 -22.77 -10.90
CA TRP A 371 -16.68 -24.15 -10.46
C TRP A 371 -15.64 -24.93 -11.26
N GLN A 372 -14.92 -25.84 -10.60
CA GLN A 372 -13.94 -26.73 -11.22
C GLN A 372 -14.02 -28.14 -10.61
N LYS A 373 -14.07 -29.14 -11.50
CA LYS A 373 -14.09 -30.55 -11.09
C LYS A 373 -12.79 -30.96 -10.40
N GLU A 374 -11.66 -30.51 -10.90
CA GLU A 374 -10.32 -30.87 -10.39
C GLU A 374 -9.42 -29.64 -10.30
N ASN A 375 -8.55 -29.61 -9.28
CA ASN A 375 -7.52 -28.59 -9.20
C ASN A 375 -6.36 -28.99 -10.12
N VAL A 376 -6.24 -28.30 -11.25
CA VAL A 376 -5.09 -28.45 -12.16
C VAL A 376 -4.08 -27.35 -11.82
N GLU A 377 -2.91 -27.77 -11.33
CA GLU A 377 -1.84 -26.86 -10.96
C GLU A 377 -1.15 -26.27 -12.20
N ILE A 378 -0.85 -24.96 -12.14
CA ILE A 378 0.03 -24.28 -13.08
C ILE A 378 1.32 -23.93 -12.33
N GLN A 379 2.42 -24.53 -12.75
CA GLN A 379 3.76 -24.16 -12.29
C GLN A 379 4.20 -22.97 -13.14
N GLY A 380 4.34 -21.78 -12.55
CA GLY A 380 4.56 -20.51 -13.26
C GLY A 380 5.66 -20.56 -14.33
N SER A 381 5.30 -20.95 -15.54
CA SER A 381 6.17 -21.23 -16.68
C SER A 381 5.31 -21.41 -17.94
N ILE A 382 5.88 -21.10 -19.11
CA ILE A 382 5.20 -21.23 -20.40
C ILE A 382 4.69 -22.67 -20.62
N THR A 383 5.55 -23.66 -20.43
CA THR A 383 5.24 -25.08 -20.71
C THR A 383 4.11 -25.62 -19.84
N SER A 384 4.00 -25.19 -18.59
CA SER A 384 2.89 -25.59 -17.73
C SER A 384 1.57 -25.01 -18.24
N VAL A 385 1.57 -23.76 -18.69
CA VAL A 385 0.38 -23.10 -19.26
C VAL A 385 -0.04 -23.76 -20.57
N GLU A 386 0.89 -24.01 -21.49
CA GLU A 386 0.60 -24.68 -22.77
C GLU A 386 -0.07 -26.04 -22.56
N ARG A 387 0.40 -26.81 -21.56
CA ARG A 387 -0.11 -28.15 -21.28
C ARG A 387 -1.51 -28.15 -20.65
N ASN A 388 -1.81 -27.15 -19.83
CA ASN A 388 -2.92 -27.22 -18.87
C ASN A 388 -4.02 -26.17 -19.09
N SER A 389 -3.75 -25.05 -19.78
CA SER A 389 -4.72 -23.94 -19.91
C SER A 389 -6.04 -24.36 -20.54
N GLN A 390 -6.00 -25.06 -21.68
CA GLN A 390 -7.21 -25.53 -22.35
C GLN A 390 -8.02 -26.50 -21.47
N LYS A 391 -7.35 -27.45 -20.80
CA LYS A 391 -7.99 -28.37 -19.86
C LYS A 391 -8.67 -27.64 -18.72
N ILE A 392 -8.03 -26.59 -18.19
CA ILE A 392 -8.59 -25.75 -17.13
C ILE A 392 -9.82 -25.01 -17.62
N ILE A 393 -9.76 -24.42 -18.82
CA ILE A 393 -10.88 -23.67 -19.41
C ILE A 393 -12.08 -24.61 -19.62
N GLU A 394 -11.86 -25.75 -20.26
CA GLU A 394 -12.91 -26.76 -20.53
C GLU A 394 -13.49 -27.38 -19.26
N ALA A 395 -12.70 -27.52 -18.20
CA ALA A 395 -13.14 -28.06 -16.92
C ALA A 395 -13.76 -27.03 -15.97
N SER A 396 -14.06 -25.82 -16.46
CA SER A 396 -14.59 -24.73 -15.64
C SER A 396 -15.96 -24.26 -16.08
N ILE A 397 -16.82 -23.97 -15.11
CA ILE A 397 -18.17 -23.45 -15.33
C ILE A 397 -18.33 -22.18 -14.49
N GLU A 398 -19.01 -21.17 -15.03
CA GLU A 398 -19.32 -19.95 -14.29
C GLU A 398 -20.18 -20.26 -13.06
N ALA A 399 -19.82 -19.67 -11.92
CA ALA A 399 -20.64 -19.75 -10.72
C ALA A 399 -21.67 -18.61 -10.73
N SER A 400 -22.94 -18.92 -10.43
CA SER A 400 -23.95 -17.89 -10.16
C SER A 400 -23.53 -17.11 -8.91
N MET A 401 -23.17 -15.84 -9.09
CA MET A 401 -22.69 -14.99 -8.01
C MET A 401 -23.43 -13.66 -7.93
N GLN A 402 -23.66 -13.21 -6.70
CA GLN A 402 -24.07 -11.86 -6.35
C GLN A 402 -22.92 -11.15 -5.64
N GLU A 403 -22.48 -10.03 -6.20
CA GLU A 403 -21.52 -9.15 -5.54
C GLU A 403 -22.23 -8.32 -4.46
N ILE A 404 -21.90 -8.59 -3.19
CA ILE A 404 -22.37 -7.78 -2.06
C ILE A 404 -21.51 -6.52 -1.92
N ASN A 405 -20.20 -6.65 -2.13
CA ASN A 405 -19.25 -5.55 -2.26
C ASN A 405 -18.00 -6.04 -3.01
N PRO A 406 -17.03 -5.15 -3.38
CA PRO A 406 -15.85 -5.52 -4.17
C PRO A 406 -15.00 -6.69 -3.65
N LYS A 407 -15.15 -7.05 -2.37
CA LYS A 407 -14.42 -8.10 -1.69
C LYS A 407 -15.32 -9.05 -0.87
N LYS A 408 -16.61 -9.13 -1.23
CA LYS A 408 -17.58 -10.09 -0.68
C LYS A 408 -18.57 -10.53 -1.74
N PHE A 409 -18.63 -11.83 -1.94
CA PHE A 409 -19.47 -12.50 -2.93
C PHE A 409 -20.36 -13.51 -2.24
N GLU A 410 -21.61 -13.52 -2.62
CA GLU A 410 -22.55 -14.58 -2.31
C GLU A 410 -22.73 -15.42 -3.58
N ILE A 411 -22.72 -16.74 -3.43
CA ILE A 411 -22.64 -17.67 -4.56
C ILE A 411 -23.71 -18.72 -4.30
N ASP A 412 -24.59 -18.89 -5.27
CA ASP A 412 -25.61 -19.94 -5.20
C ASP A 412 -24.93 -21.30 -5.39
N PHE A 413 -25.22 -22.23 -4.48
CA PHE A 413 -24.67 -23.58 -4.56
C PHE A 413 -25.68 -24.50 -5.24
N GLU A 414 -25.33 -24.97 -6.43
CA GLU A 414 -26.04 -26.05 -7.11
C GLU A 414 -25.18 -27.30 -7.04
N SER A 415 -25.68 -28.36 -6.40
CA SER A 415 -24.97 -29.63 -6.30
C SER A 415 -24.83 -30.23 -7.71
N SER A 416 -23.59 -30.29 -8.20
CA SER A 416 -23.24 -30.86 -9.50
C SER A 416 -21.87 -31.53 -9.41
N ASP A 417 -21.56 -32.44 -10.35
CA ASP A 417 -20.23 -33.06 -10.45
C ASP A 417 -19.09 -32.03 -10.65
N PHE A 418 -19.41 -30.81 -11.09
CA PHE A 418 -18.45 -29.71 -11.24
C PHE A 418 -18.27 -28.87 -9.98
N SER A 419 -19.16 -28.99 -8.99
CA SER A 419 -19.21 -28.16 -7.78
C SER A 419 -18.22 -28.61 -6.69
N LYS A 420 -17.12 -29.28 -7.07
CA LYS A 420 -16.11 -29.77 -6.11
C LYS A 420 -15.23 -28.64 -5.60
N ASN A 421 -14.69 -27.83 -6.52
CA ASN A 421 -13.82 -26.73 -6.19
C ASN A 421 -14.42 -25.42 -6.68
N ILE A 422 -14.37 -24.39 -5.84
CA ILE A 422 -14.69 -23.02 -6.25
C ILE A 422 -13.43 -22.19 -6.36
N ILE A 423 -13.27 -21.49 -7.47
CA ILE A 423 -12.11 -20.66 -7.76
C ILE A 423 -12.52 -19.20 -7.85
N LEU A 424 -11.80 -18.34 -7.13
CA LEU A 424 -11.87 -16.89 -7.25
C LEU A 424 -10.62 -16.41 -7.99
N ALA A 425 -10.80 -15.78 -9.15
CA ALA A 425 -9.75 -15.22 -9.99
C ALA A 425 -9.12 -13.94 -9.40
N GLU A 426 -8.71 -13.96 -8.13
CA GLU A 426 -7.90 -12.94 -7.45
C GLU A 426 -6.57 -13.55 -7.07
N LYS A 427 -5.50 -12.72 -6.99
CA LYS A 427 -4.20 -13.17 -6.50
C LYS A 427 -4.36 -13.88 -5.15
N TYR A 428 -3.72 -15.04 -5.01
CA TYR A 428 -3.80 -15.87 -3.83
C TYR A 428 -3.38 -15.08 -2.60
N ASP A 429 -4.22 -15.10 -1.58
CA ASP A 429 -3.98 -14.50 -0.28
C ASP A 429 -4.75 -15.30 0.76
N SER A 430 -4.06 -15.86 1.76
CA SER A 430 -4.64 -16.69 2.83
C SER A 430 -5.68 -15.97 3.70
N LEU A 431 -5.81 -14.65 3.52
CA LEU A 431 -6.81 -13.80 4.14
C LEU A 431 -8.17 -13.81 3.41
N TRP A 432 -8.25 -14.37 2.20
CA TRP A 432 -9.54 -14.74 1.61
C TRP A 432 -10.12 -15.95 2.32
N LYS A 433 -11.42 -15.88 2.64
CA LYS A 433 -12.15 -16.93 3.35
C LYS A 433 -13.41 -17.28 2.60
N ALA A 434 -13.76 -18.57 2.63
CA ALA A 434 -15.02 -19.08 2.11
C ALA A 434 -15.83 -19.70 3.24
N TYR A 435 -17.14 -19.46 3.24
CA TYR A 435 -18.06 -19.97 4.23
C TYR A 435 -19.25 -20.65 3.55
N ALA A 436 -19.56 -21.89 3.93
CA ALA A 436 -20.78 -22.57 3.53
C ALA A 436 -21.93 -22.15 4.46
N ILE A 437 -23.07 -21.79 3.88
CA ILE A 437 -24.31 -21.49 4.59
C ILE A 437 -25.27 -22.64 4.37
N ASP A 438 -25.66 -23.33 5.44
CA ASP A 438 -26.65 -24.41 5.33
C ASP A 438 -28.08 -23.88 5.15
N LYS A 439 -29.04 -24.76 4.86
CA LYS A 439 -30.45 -24.41 4.69
C LYS A 439 -31.08 -23.75 5.93
N ASN A 440 -30.47 -23.86 7.11
CA ASN A 440 -30.90 -23.21 8.36
C ASN A 440 -30.20 -21.86 8.59
N GLY A 441 -29.35 -21.42 7.67
CA GLY A 441 -28.58 -20.17 7.78
C GLY A 441 -27.34 -20.27 8.66
N LYS A 442 -26.89 -21.47 9.05
CA LYS A 442 -25.68 -21.62 9.86
C LYS A 442 -24.45 -21.51 8.97
N GLU A 443 -23.57 -20.58 9.33
CA GLU A 443 -22.27 -20.33 8.67
C GLU A 443 -21.20 -21.32 9.17
N ARG A 444 -20.46 -21.95 8.25
CA ARG A 444 -19.28 -22.79 8.55
C ARG A 444 -18.14 -22.44 7.58
N GLU A 445 -16.94 -22.22 8.10
CA GLU A 445 -15.76 -21.91 7.27
C GLU A 445 -15.27 -23.16 6.53
N ILE A 446 -14.99 -23.00 5.23
CA ILE A 446 -14.39 -24.03 4.38
C ILE A 446 -12.87 -23.95 4.53
N GLN A 447 -12.29 -24.96 5.19
CA GLN A 447 -10.89 -24.94 5.62
C GLN A 447 -9.89 -25.25 4.50
N ASN A 448 -10.27 -26.01 3.47
CA ASN A 448 -9.35 -26.42 2.42
C ASN A 448 -9.18 -25.31 1.37
N HIS A 449 -8.40 -24.29 1.72
CA HIS A 449 -7.99 -23.19 0.85
C HIS A 449 -6.65 -23.50 0.18
N PHE A 450 -6.59 -23.41 -1.15
CA PHE A 450 -5.41 -23.75 -1.94
C PHE A 450 -5.15 -22.73 -3.06
N VAL A 451 -3.93 -22.79 -3.63
CA VAL A 451 -3.54 -21.98 -4.78
C VAL A 451 -4.08 -22.64 -6.05
N ALA A 452 -5.13 -22.07 -6.64
CA ALA A 452 -5.71 -22.56 -7.87
C ALA A 452 -4.99 -21.95 -9.08
N ARG A 453 -4.80 -22.72 -10.16
CA ARG A 453 -4.19 -22.21 -11.42
C ARG A 453 -2.84 -21.50 -11.21
N GLY A 454 -2.10 -21.83 -10.15
CA GLY A 454 -0.81 -21.21 -9.80
C GLY A 454 -0.84 -19.77 -9.28
N TYR A 455 -1.99 -19.07 -9.31
CA TYR A 455 -2.09 -17.67 -8.85
C TYR A 455 -3.38 -17.34 -8.09
N ALA A 456 -4.45 -18.10 -8.28
CA ALA A 456 -5.81 -17.78 -7.83
C ALA A 456 -6.13 -18.37 -6.45
N ASN A 457 -7.23 -17.93 -5.84
CA ASN A 457 -7.75 -18.53 -4.61
C ASN A 457 -8.71 -19.67 -4.97
N GLY A 458 -8.54 -20.85 -4.36
CA GLY A 458 -9.44 -21.99 -4.56
C GLY A 458 -9.85 -22.65 -3.25
N TRP A 459 -11.08 -23.18 -3.17
CA TRP A 459 -11.56 -23.95 -2.03
C TRP A 459 -12.20 -25.25 -2.46
N GLU A 460 -11.88 -26.35 -1.77
CA GLU A 460 -12.57 -27.63 -1.94
C GLU A 460 -13.82 -27.61 -1.04
N ILE A 461 -15.00 -27.62 -1.67
CA ILE A 461 -16.29 -27.51 -0.98
C ILE A 461 -16.72 -28.86 -0.40
N CYS A 462 -16.59 -29.89 -1.22
CA CYS A 462 -16.97 -31.26 -0.91
C CYS A 462 -15.71 -32.11 -0.91
N GLY A 463 -15.16 -32.34 0.28
CA GLY A 463 -14.06 -33.30 0.42
C GLY A 463 -14.57 -34.65 -0.05
N VAL A 464 -13.95 -35.24 -1.07
CA VAL A 464 -14.12 -36.66 -1.36
C VAL A 464 -13.77 -37.39 -0.07
N GLU A 465 -14.63 -38.28 0.41
CA GLU A 465 -14.30 -39.17 1.53
C GLU A 465 -12.98 -39.85 1.22
N SER A 466 -11.89 -39.29 1.75
CA SER A 466 -10.58 -39.93 1.66
C SER A 466 -10.67 -41.11 2.61
N GLU A 467 -11.09 -42.27 2.12
CA GLU A 467 -11.19 -43.56 2.84
C GLU A 467 -9.88 -43.98 3.55
N LYS A 468 -8.78 -43.23 3.43
CA LYS A 468 -7.45 -43.59 3.95
C LYS A 468 -6.77 -42.61 4.90
N LEU A 469 -7.49 -41.69 5.55
CA LEU A 469 -6.94 -40.92 6.69
C LEU A 469 -7.69 -41.22 8.01
N SER A 470 -7.68 -42.49 8.41
CA SER A 470 -8.01 -42.90 9.78
C SER A 470 -6.82 -42.61 10.70
N SER A 471 -6.88 -41.53 11.50
CA SER A 471 -6.40 -41.48 12.91
C SER A 471 -6.21 -40.07 13.49
N TYR A 472 -6.31 -38.99 12.70
CA TYR A 472 -6.30 -37.65 13.29
C TYR A 472 -7.72 -37.22 13.71
N LYS A 473 -7.92 -37.05 15.02
CA LYS A 473 -9.10 -36.37 15.58
C LYS A 473 -9.08 -34.89 15.14
N VAL A 474 -9.63 -34.64 13.95
CA VAL A 474 -9.92 -33.29 13.45
C VAL A 474 -11.20 -32.82 14.14
N GLY A 475 -11.15 -31.67 14.80
CA GLY A 475 -12.33 -31.08 15.44
C GLY A 475 -13.44 -30.80 14.42
N ASP A 476 -14.61 -31.40 14.66
CA ASP A 476 -16.02 -31.07 14.36
C ASP A 476 -16.42 -30.23 13.12
N GLY A 477 -15.55 -30.04 12.13
CA GLY A 477 -15.76 -29.08 11.03
C GLY A 477 -15.88 -29.65 9.61
N LYS A 478 -15.74 -30.96 9.39
CA LYS A 478 -15.94 -31.51 8.03
C LYS A 478 -17.42 -31.49 7.67
N LEU A 479 -17.79 -30.81 6.58
CA LEU A 479 -19.10 -30.99 5.96
C LEU A 479 -19.15 -32.42 5.41
N SER A 480 -19.82 -33.31 6.14
CA SER A 480 -20.02 -34.70 5.73
C SER A 480 -21.08 -34.85 4.64
N ASN A 481 -21.89 -33.81 4.39
CA ASN A 481 -22.84 -33.80 3.29
C ASN A 481 -22.91 -32.42 2.63
N CYS A 482 -22.70 -32.37 1.32
CA CYS A 482 -22.83 -31.14 0.52
C CYS A 482 -24.28 -30.81 0.16
N ASP A 483 -25.19 -31.77 0.30
CA ASP A 483 -26.61 -31.57 0.00
C ASP A 483 -27.30 -30.54 0.91
N ASP A 484 -26.66 -30.19 2.03
CA ASP A 484 -27.15 -29.21 2.99
C ASP A 484 -26.68 -27.79 2.73
N ILE A 485 -25.72 -27.59 1.81
CA ILE A 485 -25.21 -26.26 1.45
C ILE A 485 -26.26 -25.55 0.58
N SER A 486 -26.68 -24.37 1.01
CA SER A 486 -27.56 -23.51 0.21
C SER A 486 -26.77 -22.48 -0.58
N LYS A 487 -25.76 -21.88 0.05
CA LYS A 487 -24.96 -20.78 -0.49
C LYS A 487 -23.54 -20.83 0.01
N ILE A 488 -22.64 -20.20 -0.74
CA ILE A 488 -21.26 -19.95 -0.32
C ILE A 488 -21.00 -18.45 -0.27
N ILE A 489 -20.37 -18.01 0.80
CA ILE A 489 -19.89 -16.63 0.94
C ILE A 489 -18.38 -16.64 0.82
N ILE A 490 -17.84 -15.93 -0.18
CA ILE A 490 -16.40 -15.67 -0.28
C ILE A 490 -16.15 -14.21 0.10
N GLU A 491 -15.35 -13.96 1.13
CA GLU A 491 -15.03 -12.61 1.58
C GLU A 491 -13.56 -12.43 1.99
N TYR A 492 -13.05 -11.22 1.84
CA TYR A 492 -11.71 -10.85 2.29
C TYR A 492 -11.75 -10.49 3.78
N TYR A 493 -11.19 -11.35 4.63
CA TYR A 493 -11.33 -11.28 6.09
C TYR A 493 -10.90 -9.93 6.71
N PRO A 494 -9.83 -9.24 6.24
CA PRO A 494 -9.46 -7.92 6.73
C PRO A 494 -10.58 -6.88 6.60
N ILE A 495 -11.42 -6.97 5.56
CA ILE A 495 -12.56 -6.07 5.39
C ILE A 495 -13.65 -6.37 6.41
N ARG A 496 -13.90 -7.64 6.75
CA ARG A 496 -14.81 -8.02 7.84
C ARG A 496 -14.36 -7.41 9.17
N LEU A 497 -13.06 -7.45 9.45
CA LEU A 497 -12.47 -6.85 10.64
C LEU A 497 -12.51 -5.31 10.60
N MET A 498 -12.30 -4.71 9.44
CA MET A 498 -12.44 -3.25 9.23
C MET A 498 -13.82 -2.77 9.62
N TRP A 499 -14.87 -3.44 9.14
CA TRP A 499 -16.25 -3.07 9.49
C TRP A 499 -16.51 -3.20 10.99
N ARG A 500 -16.05 -4.28 11.63
CA ARG A 500 -16.15 -4.44 13.10
C ARG A 500 -15.40 -3.33 13.84
N GLY A 501 -14.20 -2.98 13.38
CA GLY A 501 -13.41 -1.88 13.90
C GLY A 501 -14.14 -0.55 13.79
N MET A 502 -14.67 -0.22 12.61
CA MET A 502 -15.45 1.00 12.36
C MET A 502 -16.69 1.10 13.27
N TRP A 503 -17.41 0.00 13.49
CA TRP A 503 -18.54 -0.03 14.42
C TRP A 503 -18.11 0.28 15.85
N ILE A 504 -17.02 -0.35 16.32
CA ILE A 504 -16.47 -0.11 17.66
C ILE A 504 -16.03 1.37 17.81
N SER A 505 -15.35 1.94 16.80
CA SER A 505 -14.97 3.36 16.80
C SER A 505 -16.17 4.27 16.81
N GLY A 506 -17.16 3.99 15.96
CA GLY A 506 -18.38 4.78 15.84
C GLY A 506 -19.12 4.85 17.18
N ILE A 507 -19.29 3.70 17.83
CA ILE A 507 -19.88 3.62 19.18
C ILE A 507 -19.02 4.39 20.19
N THR A 508 -17.70 4.24 20.15
CA THR A 508 -16.79 4.94 21.06
C THR A 508 -16.87 6.46 20.92
N VAL A 509 -16.84 6.97 19.67
CA VAL A 509 -16.96 8.40 19.36
C VAL A 509 -18.35 8.93 19.75
N PHE A 510 -19.40 8.15 19.51
CA PHE A 510 -20.75 8.50 19.92
C PHE A 510 -20.86 8.64 21.45
N LEU A 511 -20.38 7.65 22.21
CA LEU A 511 -20.35 7.70 23.67
C LEU A 511 -19.53 8.90 24.19
N LEU A 512 -18.46 9.25 23.49
CA LEU A 512 -17.65 10.43 23.74
C LEU A 512 -18.43 11.73 23.58
N LEU A 513 -19.16 11.86 22.46
CA LEU A 513 -19.99 13.02 22.19
C LEU A 513 -21.09 13.15 23.24
N VAL A 514 -21.75 12.04 23.59
CA VAL A 514 -22.74 12.00 24.67
C VAL A 514 -22.13 12.45 26.00
N TYR A 515 -20.94 11.97 26.35
CA TYR A 515 -20.23 12.36 27.56
C TYR A 515 -19.88 13.87 27.57
N LEU A 516 -19.41 14.41 26.44
CA LEU A 516 -19.06 15.82 26.31
C LEU A 516 -20.32 16.70 26.41
N ILE A 517 -21.40 16.34 25.72
CA ILE A 517 -22.70 17.03 25.79
C ILE A 517 -23.22 17.03 27.23
N PHE A 518 -23.19 15.88 27.90
CA PHE A 518 -23.61 15.76 29.30
C PHE A 518 -22.74 16.60 30.24
N SER A 519 -21.43 16.61 30.02
CA SER A 519 -20.48 17.41 30.82
C SER A 519 -20.71 18.91 30.65
N VAL A 520 -20.96 19.37 29.43
CA VAL A 520 -21.28 20.77 29.10
C VAL A 520 -22.64 21.16 29.68
N TRP A 521 -23.66 20.31 29.53
CA TRP A 521 -24.98 20.51 30.12
C TRP A 521 -24.91 20.65 31.65
N ARG A 522 -24.12 19.79 32.32
CA ARG A 522 -23.89 19.87 33.78
C ARG A 522 -23.21 21.18 34.19
N LEU A 523 -22.28 21.69 33.38
CA LEU A 523 -21.66 23.00 33.62
C LEU A 523 -22.67 24.14 33.48
N PHE A 524 -23.53 24.11 32.46
CA PHE A 524 -24.60 25.09 32.29
C PHE A 524 -25.61 25.03 33.44
N LYS A 525 -26.02 23.84 33.88
CA LYS A 525 -26.93 23.66 35.03
C LYS A 525 -26.33 24.23 36.31
N LYS A 526 -25.04 23.97 36.59
CA LYS A 526 -24.33 24.57 37.74
C LYS A 526 -24.30 26.10 37.65
N ARG A 527 -23.97 26.67 36.48
CA ARG A 527 -24.00 28.13 36.29
C ARG A 527 -25.39 28.73 36.50
N LYS A 528 -26.44 28.04 36.10
CA LYS A 528 -27.83 28.47 36.31
C LYS A 528 -28.20 28.47 37.80
N MET A 529 -27.79 27.46 38.58
CA MET A 529 -27.99 27.44 40.04
C MET A 529 -27.24 28.58 40.74
N TYR A 530 -25.96 28.81 40.39
CA TYR A 530 -25.18 29.93 40.95
C TYR A 530 -25.81 31.30 40.65
N LYS A 531 -26.46 31.48 39.49
CA LYS A 531 -27.17 32.72 39.15
C LYS A 531 -28.54 32.85 39.82
N ALA A 532 -29.15 31.75 40.26
CA ALA A 532 -30.49 31.73 40.83
C ALA A 532 -30.54 31.98 42.34
N GLY A 533 -29.41 32.22 43.00
CA GLY A 533 -29.39 32.64 44.41
C GLY A 533 -29.64 31.54 45.44
N GLU A 534 -29.39 30.27 45.09
CA GLU A 534 -29.20 29.21 46.09
C GLU A 534 -27.70 29.05 46.38
N LEU A 535 -27.16 30.00 47.14
CA LEU A 535 -26.00 29.84 48.01
C LEU A 535 -26.02 30.92 49.08
#